data_AF-A0A0D3F2Y9-F1
#
_entry.id   AF-A0A0D3F2Y9-F1
#
_cell.length_a   1.000
_cell.length_b   1.000
_cell.length_c   1.000
_cell.angle_alpha   90.00
_cell.angle_beta   90.00
_cell.angle_gamma   90.00
#
_symmetry.space_group_name_H-M   'P 1'
#
loop_
_entity.id
_entity.type
_entity.pdbx_description
1 polymer ?
#
loop_
_entity_poly.entity_id
_entity_poly.type
_entity_poly.pdbx_seq_one_letter_code
_entity_poly.pdbx_strand_id
1 'polypeptide(L)'
;MDPGEKGSAARRRAREMQAAAARARSPGGASHRELDEVAGKWKQTNLGMALRPRAREEDVGGTVVRRGEIAAAVKEVMEGEKGHGVRRRARELQQAAGRVWSPEGSSRRPLEVVAGKWKAAAQK
;
A
#
# COMPACT_ATOMS: atom_id res chain seq x y z
N MET A 1 -43.91 -10.54 -13.93
CA MET A 1 -42.69 -10.12 -13.20
C MET A 1 -42.84 -8.64 -12.91
N ASP A 2 -43.08 -8.28 -11.66
CA ASP A 2 -43.55 -6.95 -11.23
C ASP A 2 -42.39 -5.93 -11.22
N PRO A 3 -42.57 -4.70 -11.73
CA PRO A 3 -41.55 -3.64 -11.67
C PRO A 3 -41.04 -3.33 -10.26
N GLY A 4 -41.83 -3.56 -9.21
CA GLY A 4 -41.40 -3.40 -7.80
C GLY A 4 -40.35 -4.42 -7.35
N GLU A 5 -40.35 -5.61 -7.95
CA GLU A 5 -39.48 -6.74 -7.63
C GLU A 5 -38.04 -6.52 -8.14
N LYS A 6 -37.91 -5.88 -9.30
CA LYS A 6 -36.60 -5.49 -9.87
C LYS A 6 -35.91 -4.40 -9.02
N GLY A 7 -36.70 -3.46 -8.48
CA GLY A 7 -36.21 -2.39 -7.62
C GLY A 7 -35.69 -2.89 -6.26
N SER A 8 -36.36 -3.87 -5.66
CA SER A 8 -35.92 -4.48 -4.39
C SER A 8 -34.64 -5.29 -4.57
N ALA A 9 -34.53 -6.06 -5.67
CA ALA A 9 -33.35 -6.83 -6.01
C ALA A 9 -32.11 -5.95 -6.26
N ALA A 10 -32.30 -4.81 -6.95
CA ALA A 10 -31.22 -3.85 -7.18
C ALA A 10 -30.68 -3.24 -5.87
N ARG A 11 -31.57 -2.85 -4.96
CA ARG A 11 -31.20 -2.30 -3.64
C ARG A 11 -30.48 -3.33 -2.76
N ARG A 12 -30.93 -4.59 -2.81
CA ARG A 12 -30.28 -5.70 -2.09
C ARG A 12 -28.85 -5.92 -2.58
N ARG A 13 -28.64 -6.02 -3.90
CA ARG A 13 -27.31 -6.18 -4.50
C ARG A 13 -26.39 -5.01 -4.18
N ALA A 14 -26.90 -3.78 -4.16
CA ALA A 14 -26.12 -2.60 -3.77
C ALA A 14 -25.62 -2.69 -2.33
N ARG A 15 -26.47 -3.14 -1.39
CA ARG A 15 -26.10 -3.34 0.02
C ARG A 15 -25.09 -4.48 0.20
N GLU A 16 -25.26 -5.60 -0.49
CA GLU A 16 -24.30 -6.71 -0.47
C GLU A 16 -22.92 -6.28 -0.97
N MET A 17 -22.88 -5.47 -2.04
CA MET A 17 -21.63 -4.93 -2.59
C MET A 17 -20.97 -3.91 -1.63
N GLN A 18 -21.76 -3.06 -0.98
CA GLN A 18 -21.27 -2.15 0.06
C GLN A 18 -20.72 -2.92 1.27
N ALA A 19 -21.40 -3.98 1.71
CA ALA A 19 -20.94 -4.83 2.78
C ALA A 19 -19.65 -5.58 2.43
N ALA A 20 -19.51 -6.10 1.20
CA ALA A 20 -18.29 -6.72 0.72
C ALA A 20 -17.12 -5.72 0.63
N ALA A 21 -17.38 -4.51 0.11
CA ALA A 21 -16.38 -3.45 0.02
C ALA A 21 -15.99 -2.87 1.39
N ALA A 22 -16.90 -2.89 2.37
CA ALA A 22 -16.59 -2.57 3.76
C ALA A 22 -15.71 -3.66 4.38
N ARG A 23 -16.06 -4.95 4.22
CA ARG A 23 -15.26 -6.09 4.70
C ARG A 23 -13.84 -6.14 4.09
N ALA A 24 -13.69 -5.74 2.83
CA ALA A 24 -12.37 -5.67 2.18
C ALA A 24 -11.51 -4.50 2.68
N ARG A 25 -12.15 -3.40 3.14
CA ARG A 25 -11.49 -2.20 3.69
C ARG A 25 -11.36 -2.19 5.21
N SER A 26 -12.07 -3.08 5.92
CA SER A 26 -11.93 -3.25 7.36
C SER A 26 -10.53 -3.73 7.73
N PRO A 27 -10.01 -3.33 8.90
CA PRO A 27 -8.82 -3.96 9.50
C PRO A 27 -9.00 -5.48 9.51
N GLY A 28 -8.05 -6.20 8.88
CA GLY A 28 -8.15 -7.65 8.72
C GLY A 28 -9.04 -8.16 7.57
N GLY A 29 -9.45 -7.32 6.61
CA GLY A 29 -10.02 -7.75 5.31
C GLY A 29 -8.95 -8.32 4.36
N ALA A 30 -9.31 -9.07 3.31
CA ALA A 30 -8.32 -9.76 2.45
C ALA A 30 -7.21 -8.83 1.89
N SER A 31 -7.58 -7.65 1.39
CA SER A 31 -6.61 -6.64 0.92
C SER A 31 -5.77 -6.05 2.04
N HIS A 32 -6.35 -5.90 3.24
CA HIS A 32 -5.66 -5.40 4.42
C HIS A 32 -4.75 -6.48 5.03
N ARG A 33 -5.13 -7.76 4.96
CA ARG A 33 -4.35 -8.91 5.45
C ARG A 33 -3.10 -9.11 4.63
N GLU A 34 -3.17 -9.03 3.32
CA GLU A 34 -1.97 -9.14 2.47
C GLU A 34 -0.97 -8.02 2.75
N LEU A 35 -1.46 -6.79 2.98
CA LEU A 35 -0.61 -5.66 3.34
C LEU A 35 -0.13 -5.69 4.79
N ASP A 36 -0.97 -6.15 5.74
CA ASP A 36 -0.64 -6.30 7.17
C ASP A 36 0.28 -7.49 7.43
N GLU A 37 0.20 -8.56 6.65
CA GLU A 37 1.12 -9.69 6.76
C GLU A 37 2.51 -9.24 6.30
N VAL A 38 2.57 -8.49 5.20
CA VAL A 38 3.79 -7.83 4.74
C VAL A 38 4.29 -6.81 5.77
N ALA A 39 3.44 -5.95 6.31
CA ALA A 39 3.80 -4.94 7.32
C ALA A 39 4.14 -5.55 8.69
N GLY A 40 3.50 -6.66 9.06
CA GLY A 40 3.73 -7.41 10.30
C GLY A 40 5.09 -8.11 10.27
N LYS A 41 5.43 -8.72 9.12
CA LYS A 41 6.78 -9.23 8.85
C LYS A 41 7.84 -8.12 8.94
N TRP A 42 7.47 -6.87 8.62
CA TRP A 42 8.36 -5.71 8.70
C TRP A 42 8.46 -5.09 10.10
N LYS A 43 7.47 -5.24 10.98
CA LYS A 43 7.60 -4.81 12.40
C LYS A 43 8.57 -5.70 13.17
N GLN A 44 8.73 -6.96 12.77
CA GLN A 44 9.60 -7.93 13.45
C GLN A 44 11.09 -7.82 13.06
N THR A 45 11.39 -7.26 11.88
CA THR A 45 12.76 -6.92 11.49
C THR A 45 12.89 -5.41 11.47
N ASN A 46 13.71 -4.81 12.33
CA ASN A 46 14.05 -3.36 12.43
C ASN A 46 14.68 -2.74 11.14
N LEU A 47 14.22 -3.17 9.99
CA LEU A 47 14.67 -2.86 8.64
C LEU A 47 13.49 -2.21 7.91
N GLY A 48 12.97 -1.13 8.48
CA GLY A 48 12.23 -0.15 7.71
C GLY A 48 13.15 0.33 6.57
N MET A 49 12.59 0.69 5.41
CA MET A 49 13.37 1.14 4.24
C MET A 49 14.32 2.33 4.51
N ALA A 50 14.28 2.92 5.71
CA ALA A 50 15.13 4.00 6.14
C ALA A 50 16.44 3.48 6.77
N LEU A 51 17.52 3.49 5.98
CA LEU A 51 18.85 3.70 6.54
C LEU A 51 18.96 5.18 6.88
N ARG A 52 18.90 5.52 8.17
CA ARG A 52 18.96 6.92 8.64
C ARG A 52 20.41 7.30 8.93
N PRO A 53 21.00 8.26 8.20
CA PRO A 53 22.28 8.84 8.57
C PRO A 53 22.18 9.49 9.96
N ARG A 54 23.19 9.35 10.80
CA ARG A 54 23.20 9.94 12.15
C ARG A 54 23.63 11.41 12.03
N ALA A 55 22.86 12.31 12.66
CA ALA A 55 23.39 13.61 13.04
C ALA A 55 24.15 13.43 14.36
N ARG A 56 25.35 14.00 14.49
CA ARG A 56 26.08 14.01 15.76
C ARG A 56 25.56 15.17 16.60
N GLU A 57 25.20 14.89 17.86
CA GLU A 57 24.60 15.87 18.80
C GLU A 57 25.59 16.97 19.24
N GLU A 58 26.89 16.79 19.00
CA GLU A 58 27.97 17.67 19.46
C GLU A 58 28.13 18.96 18.63
N ASP A 59 27.41 19.12 17.51
CA ASP A 59 27.49 20.32 16.67
C ASP A 59 26.43 21.35 17.05
N VAL A 60 26.85 22.61 17.21
CA VAL A 60 25.98 23.78 17.42
C VAL A 60 24.87 23.76 16.35
N GLY A 61 23.65 23.38 16.74
CA GLY A 61 22.49 23.28 15.86
C GLY A 61 22.00 21.87 15.52
N GLY A 62 22.54 20.78 16.09
CA GLY A 62 21.91 19.45 16.31
C GLY A 62 21.22 18.72 15.14
N THR A 63 21.25 19.26 13.92
CA THR A 63 20.30 18.91 12.85
C THR A 63 21.01 18.62 11.51
N VAL A 64 22.30 18.95 11.39
CA VAL A 64 23.04 18.84 10.12
C VAL A 64 23.77 17.50 10.05
N VAL A 65 23.44 16.70 9.03
CA VAL A 65 24.18 15.47 8.72
C VAL A 65 25.46 15.85 7.96
N ARG A 66 26.62 15.49 8.52
CA ARG A 66 27.92 15.76 7.89
C ARG A 66 28.11 14.94 6.61
N ARG A 67 28.90 15.46 5.67
CA ARG A 67 29.21 14.79 4.39
C ARG A 67 29.73 13.36 4.55
N GLY A 68 30.54 13.09 5.57
CA GLY A 68 31.06 11.74 5.85
C GLY A 68 29.95 10.73 6.18
N GLU A 69 28.97 11.12 7.00
CA GLU A 69 27.81 10.30 7.34
C GLU A 69 26.91 10.07 6.12
N ILE A 70 26.74 11.08 5.27
CA ILE A 70 26.03 10.93 3.99
C ILE A 70 26.75 9.93 3.09
N ALA A 71 28.07 10.07 2.92
CA ALA A 71 28.86 9.17 2.07
C ALA A 71 28.82 7.72 2.58
N ALA A 72 28.92 7.52 3.91
CA ALA A 72 28.80 6.20 4.52
C ALA A 72 27.41 5.60 4.32
N ALA A 73 26.34 6.38 4.49
CA ALA A 73 24.98 5.91 4.26
C ALA A 73 24.74 5.56 2.79
N VAL A 74 25.22 6.38 1.84
CA VAL A 74 25.13 6.09 0.40
C VAL A 74 25.89 4.80 0.07
N LYS A 75 27.11 4.64 0.60
CA LYS A 75 27.89 3.41 0.39
C LYS A 75 27.17 2.19 0.96
N GLU A 76 26.62 2.28 2.17
CA GLU A 76 25.83 1.19 2.77
C GLU A 76 24.59 0.85 1.93
N VAL A 77 23.88 1.87 1.42
CA VAL A 77 22.71 1.68 0.55
C VAL A 77 23.07 1.04 -0.78
N MET A 78 24.26 1.27 -1.34
CA MET A 78 24.68 0.79 -2.67
C MET A 78 25.41 -0.55 -2.61
N GLU A 79 26.36 -0.69 -1.69
CA GLU A 79 27.31 -1.81 -1.62
C GLU A 79 27.15 -2.63 -0.33
N GLY A 80 26.60 -2.04 0.73
CA GLY A 80 26.47 -2.67 2.03
C GLY A 80 25.40 -3.75 2.11
N GLU A 81 25.54 -4.63 3.10
CA GLU A 81 24.63 -5.74 3.35
C GLU A 81 23.22 -5.25 3.72
N LYS A 82 23.12 -4.17 4.52
CA LYS A 82 21.82 -3.59 4.87
C LYS A 82 21.16 -2.96 3.65
N GLY A 83 21.95 -2.28 2.80
CA GLY A 83 21.47 -1.74 1.53
C GLY A 83 20.96 -2.82 0.57
N HIS A 84 21.66 -3.95 0.48
CA HIS A 84 21.19 -5.11 -0.28
C HIS A 84 19.81 -5.59 0.22
N GLY A 85 19.64 -5.69 1.55
CA GLY A 85 18.36 -6.01 2.18
C GLY A 85 17.25 -5.03 1.80
N VAL A 86 17.52 -3.72 1.86
CA VAL A 86 16.57 -2.66 1.47
C VAL A 86 16.21 -2.77 -0.03
N ARG A 87 17.19 -2.91 -0.93
CA ARG A 87 16.96 -2.99 -2.37
C ARG A 87 16.15 -4.24 -2.75
N ARG A 88 16.45 -5.39 -2.15
CA ARG A 88 15.68 -6.62 -2.36
C ARG A 88 14.23 -6.42 -1.95
N ARG A 89 13.98 -5.86 -0.77
CA ARG A 89 12.63 -5.58 -0.26
C ARG A 89 11.87 -4.58 -1.13
N ALA A 90 12.54 -3.53 -1.60
CA ALA A 90 11.95 -2.57 -2.52
C ALA A 90 11.49 -3.23 -3.83
N ARG A 91 12.27 -4.19 -4.36
CA ARG A 91 11.87 -4.98 -5.54
C ARG A 91 10.67 -5.87 -5.27
N GLU A 92 10.64 -6.55 -4.12
CA GLU A 92 9.49 -7.38 -3.72
C GLU A 92 8.21 -6.52 -3.61
N LEU A 93 8.32 -5.32 -3.04
CA LEU A 93 7.22 -4.36 -2.96
C LEU A 93 6.79 -3.85 -4.34
N GLN A 94 7.74 -3.52 -5.22
CA GLN A 94 7.45 -3.09 -6.59
C GLN A 94 6.66 -4.16 -7.35
N GLN A 95 7.03 -5.44 -7.20
CA GLN A 95 6.31 -6.55 -7.81
C GLN A 95 4.91 -6.74 -7.21
N ALA A 96 4.77 -6.66 -5.89
CA ALA A 96 3.48 -6.74 -5.22
C ALA A 96 2.54 -5.61 -5.66
N ALA A 97 3.05 -4.37 -5.73
CA ALA A 97 2.34 -3.21 -6.25
C ALA A 97 1.88 -3.44 -7.70
N GLY A 98 2.76 -3.99 -8.55
CA GLY A 98 2.40 -4.36 -9.92
C GLY A 98 1.26 -5.39 -9.99
N ARG A 99 1.28 -6.41 -9.13
CA ARG A 99 0.22 -7.44 -9.07
C ARG A 99 -1.12 -6.88 -8.62
N VAL A 100 -1.16 -6.06 -7.57
CA VAL A 100 -2.44 -5.50 -7.08
C VAL A 100 -3.05 -4.47 -8.04
N TRP A 101 -2.25 -3.90 -8.94
CA TRP A 101 -2.66 -2.92 -9.95
C TRP A 101 -2.80 -3.48 -11.37
N SER A 102 -2.60 -4.78 -11.56
CA SER A 102 -2.90 -5.46 -12.82
C SER A 102 -4.40 -5.33 -13.16
N PRO A 103 -4.83 -5.59 -14.41
CA PRO A 103 -6.25 -5.50 -14.77
C PRO A 103 -7.16 -6.36 -13.90
N GLU A 104 -6.66 -7.52 -13.44
CA GLU A 104 -7.37 -8.42 -12.52
C GLU A 104 -7.03 -8.16 -11.04
N GLY A 105 -6.18 -7.17 -10.78
CA GLY A 105 -5.58 -6.88 -9.49
C GLY A 105 -6.61 -6.48 -8.43
N SER A 106 -6.33 -6.89 -7.19
CA SER A 106 -7.21 -6.70 -6.03
C SER A 106 -7.50 -5.24 -5.70
N SER A 107 -6.66 -4.31 -6.15
CA SER A 107 -6.83 -2.88 -5.90
C SER A 107 -7.41 -2.13 -7.11
N ARG A 108 -7.03 -2.51 -8.34
CA ARG A 108 -7.55 -1.89 -9.57
C ARG A 108 -9.01 -2.27 -9.86
N ARG A 109 -9.40 -3.55 -9.75
CA ARG A 109 -10.77 -3.99 -10.07
C ARG A 109 -11.85 -3.26 -9.27
N PRO A 110 -11.76 -3.14 -7.93
CA PRO A 110 -12.76 -2.41 -7.17
C PRO A 110 -12.86 -0.92 -7.57
N LEU A 111 -11.72 -0.29 -7.90
CA LEU A 111 -11.70 1.10 -8.35
C LEU A 111 -12.38 1.29 -9.70
N GLU A 112 -12.17 0.36 -10.65
CA GLU A 112 -12.86 0.39 -11.95
C GLU A 112 -14.39 0.28 -11.78
N VAL A 113 -14.87 -0.55 -10.85
CA VAL A 113 -16.31 -0.64 -10.54
C VAL A 113 -16.86 0.69 -10.00
N VAL A 114 -16.12 1.37 -9.12
CA VAL A 114 -16.52 2.68 -8.58
C VAL A 114 -16.53 3.73 -9.68
N ALA A 115 -15.47 3.80 -10.49
CA ALA A 115 -15.37 4.73 -11.62
C ALA A 115 -16.50 4.50 -12.65
N GLY A 116 -16.85 3.24 -12.92
CA GLY A 116 -17.97 2.89 -13.79
C GLY A 116 -19.30 3.43 -13.28
N LYS A 117 -19.56 3.34 -11.97
CA LYS A 117 -20.77 3.90 -11.35
C LYS A 117 -20.83 5.42 -11.46
N TRP A 118 -19.72 6.11 -11.26
CA TRP A 118 -19.65 7.57 -11.40
C TRP A 118 -19.90 8.02 -12.84
N LYS A 119 -19.31 7.33 -13.83
CA LYS A 119 -19.56 7.63 -15.25
C LYS A 119 -21.03 7.45 -15.62
N ALA A 120 -21.68 6.39 -15.13
CA ALA A 120 -23.10 6.15 -15.37
C ALA A 120 -23.99 7.22 -14.71
N ALA A 121 -23.60 7.73 -13.54
CA ALA A 121 -24.32 8.79 -12.86
C ALA A 121 -24.17 10.16 -13.54
N ALA A 122 -23.04 10.41 -14.19
CA ALA A 122 -22.76 11.67 -14.90
C ALA A 122 -23.39 11.75 -16.31
N GLN A 123 -23.91 10.64 -16.84
CA GLN A 123 -24.58 10.59 -18.16
C GLN A 123 -26.12 10.67 -18.06
N LYS A 124 -26.65 10.88 -16.85
CA LYS A 124 -28.05 11.18 -16.58
C LYS A 124 -28.21 12.65 -16.25
#